data_AF-A0A954X8Z8-F1
#
_entry.id   AF-A0A954X8Z8-F1
#
_cell.length_a   1.000
_cell.length_b   1.000
_cell.length_c   1.000
_cell.angle_alpha   90.00
_cell.angle_beta   90.00
_cell.angle_gamma   90.00
#
_symmetry.space_group_name_H-M   'P 1'
#
loop_
_entity.id
_entity.type
_entity.pdbx_description
1 polymer ?
#
loop_
_entity_poly.entity_id
_entity_poly.type
_entity_poly.pdbx_seq_one_letter_code
_entity_poly.pdbx_strand_id
1 'polypeptide(L)'
;MKCQRCEKPATFHITELTDPDVPQELHLCEDCARVYLTQDEQEAGQPTLAGVLAQQLKVGQTAEELARLDQKACPVCGITFYEFRQVGRLGCPHDYVHFEKDLEPLIVNIH
;
A
#
# COMPACT_ATOMS: atom_id res chain seq x y z
N MET A 1 -5.18 -3.65 30.07
CA MET A 1 -5.66 -4.59 29.04
C MET A 1 -4.47 -5.39 28.52
N LYS A 2 -4.57 -6.72 28.43
CA LYS A 2 -3.53 -7.55 27.82
C LYS A 2 -3.77 -7.67 26.31
N CYS A 3 -2.71 -7.87 25.54
CA CYS A 3 -2.83 -8.21 24.13
C CYS A 3 -3.65 -9.50 23.99
N GLN A 4 -4.53 -9.56 23.01
CA GLN A 4 -5.33 -10.77 22.75
C GLN A 4 -4.51 -11.91 22.12
N ARG A 5 -3.33 -11.60 21.54
CA ARG A 5 -2.45 -12.55 20.84
C ARG A 5 -1.21 -12.97 21.64
N CYS A 6 -0.86 -12.25 22.70
CA CYS A 6 0.30 -12.56 23.55
C CYS A 6 0.14 -11.97 24.96
N GLU A 7 1.11 -12.18 25.84
CA GLU A 7 1.01 -11.74 27.24
C GLU A 7 1.41 -10.27 27.50
N LYS A 8 1.86 -9.55 26.46
CA LYS A 8 2.27 -8.14 26.56
C LYS A 8 1.06 -7.23 26.84
N PRO A 9 1.27 -6.02 27.41
CA PRO A 9 0.21 -5.03 27.51
C PRO A 9 -0.30 -4.64 26.12
N ALA A 10 -1.62 -4.53 25.97
CA ALA A 10 -2.22 -3.99 24.75
C ALA A 10 -2.00 -2.48 24.71
N THR A 11 -1.49 -1.99 23.59
CA THR A 11 -1.22 -0.57 23.32
C THR A 11 -2.01 -0.03 22.12
N PHE A 12 -2.66 -0.91 21.36
CA PHE A 12 -3.47 -0.58 20.20
C PHE A 12 -4.92 -1.05 20.39
N HIS A 13 -5.85 -0.25 19.87
CA HIS A 13 -7.26 -0.56 19.72
C HIS A 13 -7.61 -0.51 18.23
N ILE A 14 -8.03 -1.64 17.67
CA ILE A 14 -8.36 -1.79 16.26
C ILE A 14 -9.84 -2.14 16.16
N THR A 15 -10.57 -1.45 15.30
CA THR A 15 -11.99 -1.69 15.04
C THR A 15 -12.16 -2.07 13.58
N GLU A 16 -12.66 -3.27 13.32
CA GLU A 16 -12.93 -3.77 11.98
C GLU A 16 -14.40 -3.64 11.62
N LEU A 17 -14.63 -3.23 10.38
CA LEU A 17 -15.95 -2.95 9.80
C LEU A 17 -16.23 -3.93 8.64
N THR A 18 -15.76 -5.17 8.77
CA THR A 18 -15.89 -6.23 7.75
C THR A 18 -17.33 -6.68 7.56
N ASP A 19 -18.15 -6.64 8.62
CA ASP A 19 -19.58 -6.90 8.57
C ASP A 19 -20.39 -5.61 8.82
N PRO A 20 -21.55 -5.44 8.14
CA PRO A 20 -22.34 -4.21 8.24
C PRO A 20 -23.00 -3.97 9.61
N ASP A 21 -23.16 -5.01 10.44
CA ASP A 21 -24.00 -4.94 11.64
C ASP A 21 -23.23 -4.99 12.98
N VAL A 22 -22.00 -5.51 13.03
CA VAL A 22 -21.24 -5.59 14.29
C VAL A 22 -19.75 -5.32 14.06
N PRO A 23 -19.23 -4.17 14.50
CA PRO A 23 -17.80 -3.91 14.43
C PRO A 23 -17.04 -4.86 15.37
N GLN A 24 -15.97 -5.46 14.88
CA GLN A 24 -15.10 -6.31 15.70
C GLN A 24 -14.00 -5.46 16.36
N GLU A 25 -13.87 -5.55 17.67
CA GLU A 25 -12.86 -4.81 18.44
C GLU A 25 -11.70 -5.70 18.89
N LEU A 26 -10.48 -5.31 18.53
CA LEU A 26 -9.24 -6.02 18.78
C LEU A 26 -8.29 -5.15 19.62
N HIS A 27 -7.76 -5.74 20.70
CA HIS A 27 -6.77 -5.09 21.57
C HIS A 27 -5.43 -5.80 21.45
N LEU A 28 -4.46 -5.17 20.78
CA LEU A 28 -3.17 -5.76 20.47
C LEU A 28 -2.01 -4.94 21.07
N CYS A 29 -0.87 -5.60 21.31
CA CYS A 29 0.40 -4.90 21.52
C CYS A 29 0.96 -4.42 20.17
N GLU A 30 1.95 -3.54 20.21
CA GLU A 30 2.61 -2.98 19.02
C GLU A 30 3.08 -4.04 18.01
N ASP A 31 3.78 -5.08 18.47
CA ASP A 31 4.28 -6.14 17.58
C ASP A 31 3.14 -6.91 16.90
N CYS A 32 2.11 -7.28 17.67
CA CYS A 32 0.98 -8.03 17.15
C CYS A 32 0.10 -7.17 16.23
N ALA A 33 -0.05 -5.88 16.51
CA ALA A 33 -0.77 -4.94 15.66
C ALA A 33 -0.07 -4.76 14.32
N ARG A 34 1.26 -4.64 14.31
CA ARG A 34 2.03 -4.50 13.08
C ARG A 34 1.86 -5.68 12.14
N VAL A 35 1.96 -6.90 12.67
CA VAL A 35 1.74 -8.14 11.89
C VAL A 35 0.30 -8.22 11.41
N TYR A 36 -0.67 -7.87 12.26
CA TYR A 36 -2.09 -7.92 11.92
C TYR A 36 -2.43 -7.02 10.72
N LEU A 37 -1.99 -5.76 10.79
CA LEU A 37 -2.28 -4.76 9.76
C LEU A 37 -1.54 -5.01 8.43
N THR A 38 -0.41 -5.73 8.46
CA THR A 38 0.33 -6.09 7.24
C THR A 38 -0.16 -7.39 6.60
N GLN A 39 -0.84 -8.27 7.36
CA GLN A 39 -1.46 -9.49 6.82
C GLN A 39 -2.75 -9.17 6.04
N ASP A 40 -3.54 -8.20 6.51
CA ASP A 40 -4.76 -7.74 5.81
C ASP A 40 -4.47 -7.14 4.42
N GLU A 41 -3.27 -6.57 4.23
CA GLU A 41 -2.80 -6.11 2.91
C GLU A 41 -2.57 -7.25 1.90
N GLN A 42 -2.49 -8.52 2.35
CA GLN A 42 -2.26 -9.69 1.50
C GLN A 42 -3.53 -10.54 1.26
N GLU A 43 -4.53 -10.48 2.14
CA GLU A 43 -5.76 -11.28 2.04
C GLU A 43 -6.95 -10.53 1.42
N ALA A 44 -6.84 -9.22 1.19
CA ALA A 44 -7.76 -8.51 0.32
C ALA A 44 -7.51 -8.91 -1.15
N GLY A 45 -8.20 -9.96 -1.63
CA GLY A 45 -8.33 -10.33 -3.05
C GLY A 45 -9.01 -9.27 -3.92
N GLN A 46 -8.98 -8.00 -3.51
CA GLN A 46 -9.25 -6.86 -4.34
C GLN A 46 -8.00 -6.59 -5.19
N PRO A 47 -8.15 -6.14 -6.44
CA PRO A 47 -7.00 -5.73 -7.21
C PRO A 47 -6.34 -4.57 -6.46
N THR A 48 -5.20 -4.85 -5.83
CA THR A 48 -4.41 -3.80 -5.19
C THR A 48 -4.12 -2.75 -6.25
N LEU A 49 -4.03 -1.48 -5.86
CA LEU A 49 -3.60 -0.44 -6.79
C LEU A 49 -2.32 -0.89 -7.51
N ALA A 50 -1.38 -1.51 -6.79
CA ALA A 50 -0.20 -2.17 -7.33
C ALA A 50 -0.49 -3.19 -8.46
N GLY A 51 -1.47 -4.07 -8.29
CA GLY A 51 -1.89 -5.05 -9.30
C GLY A 51 -2.51 -4.41 -10.55
N VAL A 52 -3.37 -3.40 -10.37
CA VAL A 52 -3.98 -2.64 -11.49
C VAL A 52 -2.90 -1.86 -12.25
N LEU A 53 -2.03 -1.17 -11.52
CA LEU A 53 -0.88 -0.42 -12.03
C LEU A 53 0.04 -1.32 -12.86
N ALA A 54 0.36 -2.51 -12.36
CA ALA A 54 1.22 -3.47 -13.05
C ALA A 54 0.60 -3.99 -14.35
N GLN A 55 -0.73 -4.15 -14.41
CA GLN A 55 -1.43 -4.61 -15.60
C GLN A 55 -1.57 -3.51 -16.66
N GLN A 56 -1.82 -2.26 -16.25
CA GLN A 56 -1.96 -1.11 -17.15
C GLN A 56 -0.61 -0.66 -17.75
N LEU A 57 0.48 -0.67 -16.96
CA LEU A 57 1.81 -0.29 -17.47
C LEU A 57 2.34 -1.28 -18.51
N LYS A 58 1.93 -2.55 -18.47
CA LYS A 58 2.25 -3.55 -19.50
C LYS A 58 1.55 -3.31 -20.84
N VAL A 59 0.46 -2.54 -20.85
CA VAL A 59 -0.34 -2.27 -22.06
C VAL A 59 0.15 -1.02 -22.80
N GLY A 60 0.93 -0.14 -22.16
CA GLY A 60 1.34 1.15 -22.74
C GLY A 60 2.84 1.40 -22.88
N GLN A 61 3.72 0.63 -22.22
CA GLN A 61 5.16 0.91 -22.18
C GLN A 61 6.00 -0.29 -22.65
N THR A 62 7.12 -0.01 -23.33
CA THR A 62 8.11 -1.04 -23.66
C THR A 62 8.82 -1.53 -22.39
N ALA A 63 9.34 -2.76 -22.40
CA ALA A 63 10.06 -3.33 -21.25
C ALA A 63 11.27 -2.46 -20.83
N GLU A 64 11.91 -1.80 -21.79
CA GLU A 64 13.06 -0.91 -21.56
C GLU A 64 12.65 0.41 -20.91
N GLU A 65 11.51 0.96 -21.31
CA GLU A 65 10.96 2.19 -20.73
C GLU A 65 10.49 1.97 -19.28
N LEU A 66 9.88 0.81 -19.02
CA LEU A 66 9.48 0.39 -17.68
C LEU A 66 10.70 0.21 -16.76
N ALA A 67 11.78 -0.40 -17.25
CA ALA A 67 13.02 -0.57 -16.51
C ALA A 67 13.72 0.76 -16.17
N ARG A 68 13.54 1.79 -17.02
CA ARG A 68 14.03 3.16 -16.74
C ARG A 68 13.14 3.88 -15.73
N LEU A 69 11.83 3.67 -15.78
CA LEU A 69 10.89 4.20 -14.78
C LEU A 69 11.19 3.65 -13.39
N ASP A 70 11.39 2.33 -13.29
CA ASP A 70 11.64 1.63 -12.02
C ASP A 70 12.91 2.13 -11.30
N GLN A 71 13.85 2.76 -12.03
CA GLN A 71 15.06 3.38 -11.46
C GLN A 71 14.87 4.81 -10.96
N LYS A 72 13.74 5.48 -11.28
CA LYS A 72 13.47 6.81 -10.74
C LYS A 72 13.21 6.71 -9.25
N ALA A 73 13.87 7.55 -8.47
CA ALA A 73 13.71 7.64 -7.02
C ALA A 73 13.41 9.08 -6.62
N CYS A 74 12.48 9.25 -5.67
CA CYS A 74 12.16 10.56 -5.15
C CYS A 74 13.39 11.19 -4.46
N PRO A 75 13.76 12.45 -4.79
CA PRO A 75 14.90 13.11 -4.17
C PRO A 75 14.65 13.50 -2.69
N VAL A 76 13.42 13.41 -2.19
CA VAL A 76 13.04 13.81 -0.83
C VAL A 76 12.97 12.61 0.11
N CYS A 77 12.20 11.56 -0.22
CA CYS A 77 12.00 10.40 0.65
C CYS A 77 12.76 9.15 0.17
N GLY A 78 13.31 9.16 -1.04
CA GLY A 78 14.08 8.04 -1.61
C GLY A 78 13.24 6.91 -2.18
N ILE A 79 11.90 6.94 -2.09
CA ILE A 79 11.06 5.86 -2.66
C ILE A 79 11.27 5.75 -4.16
N THR A 80 11.44 4.53 -4.66
CA THR A 80 11.54 4.23 -6.08
C THR A 80 10.16 4.06 -6.70
N PHE A 81 10.06 4.31 -8.02
CA PHE A 81 8.82 4.03 -8.73
C PHE A 81 8.48 2.53 -8.71
N TYR A 82 9.49 1.66 -8.65
CA TYR A 82 9.32 0.22 -8.46
C TYR A 82 8.61 -0.11 -7.13
N GLU A 83 9.08 0.46 -6.02
CA GLU A 83 8.45 0.27 -4.70
C GLU A 83 7.01 0.80 -4.68
N PHE A 84 6.77 1.97 -5.29
CA PHE A 84 5.42 2.48 -5.48
C PHE A 84 4.54 1.48 -6.24
N ARG A 85 5.03 0.88 -7.33
CA ARG A 85 4.26 -0.11 -8.11
C ARG A 85 3.99 -1.40 -7.36
N GLN A 86 4.85 -1.80 -6.42
CA GLN A 86 4.64 -3.00 -5.61
C GLN A 86 3.68 -2.77 -4.45
N VAL A 87 3.78 -1.61 -3.80
CA VAL A 87 3.02 -1.29 -2.58
C VAL A 87 1.73 -0.51 -2.88
N GLY A 88 1.69 0.21 -4.01
CA GLY A 88 0.58 1.07 -4.41
C GLY A 88 0.47 2.37 -3.62
N ARG A 89 1.48 2.72 -2.81
CA ARG A 89 1.50 3.93 -1.95
C ARG A 89 2.73 4.78 -2.20
N LEU A 90 2.54 6.09 -2.21
CA LEU A 90 3.62 7.06 -2.29
C LEU A 90 4.18 7.33 -0.88
N GLY A 91 5.47 7.64 -0.80
CA GLY A 91 6.20 7.83 0.45
C GLY A 91 6.13 9.24 1.02
N CYS A 92 5.99 10.28 0.19
CA CYS A 92 5.83 11.66 0.63
C CYS A 92 5.04 12.54 -0.36
N PRO A 93 4.60 13.75 0.02
CA PRO A 93 3.83 14.62 -0.86
C PRO A 93 4.59 15.05 -2.14
N HIS A 94 5.92 15.09 -2.11
CA HIS A 94 6.72 15.46 -3.29
C HIS A 94 6.64 14.40 -4.40
N ASP A 95 6.29 13.16 -4.07
CA ASP A 95 6.22 12.05 -5.02
C ASP A 95 5.14 12.29 -6.09
N TYR A 96 4.04 12.97 -5.73
CA TYR A 96 2.99 13.37 -6.68
C TYR A 96 3.52 14.30 -7.77
N VAL A 97 4.47 15.18 -7.42
CA VAL A 97 5.08 16.12 -8.36
C VAL A 97 6.20 15.43 -9.13
N HIS A 98 7.02 14.64 -8.44
CA HIS A 98 8.18 13.99 -9.04
C HIS A 98 7.79 12.94 -10.08
N PHE A 99 6.71 12.19 -9.82
CA PHE A 99 6.20 11.13 -10.70
C PHE A 99 4.96 11.56 -11.49
N GLU A 100 4.62 12.86 -11.55
CA GLU A 100 3.37 13.37 -12.14
C GLU A 100 3.05 12.77 -13.51
N LYS A 101 3.99 12.84 -14.46
CA LYS A 101 3.83 12.32 -15.83
C LYS A 101 3.61 10.81 -15.88
N ASP A 102 4.20 10.10 -14.93
CA ASP A 102 4.12 8.64 -14.85
C ASP A 102 2.81 8.22 -14.16
N LEU A 103 2.29 9.04 -13.24
CA LEU A 103 1.05 8.84 -12.48
C LEU A 103 -0.21 9.25 -13.27
N GLU A 104 -0.13 10.24 -14.14
CA GLU A 104 -1.27 10.74 -14.95
C GLU A 104 -2.05 9.61 -15.66
N PRO A 105 -1.44 8.71 -16.45
CA PRO A 105 -2.18 7.61 -17.08
C PRO A 105 -2.74 6.62 -16.07
N LEU A 106 -2.19 6.53 -14.87
CA LEU A 106 -2.62 5.59 -13.85
C LEU A 106 -3.85 6.11 -13.10
N ILE A 107 -3.91 7.42 -12.85
CA ILE A 107 -5.01 8.08 -12.14
C ILE A 107 -6.24 8.19 -13.04
N VAL A 108 -6.05 8.53 -14.32
CA VAL A 108 -7.16 8.71 -15.28
C VAL A 108 -7.95 7.42 -15.53
N ASN A 109 -7.34 6.25 -15.31
CA ASN A 109 -7.98 4.95 -15.53
C ASN A 109 -8.66 4.37 -14.27
N ILE A 110 -8.76 5.13 -13.18
CA ILE A 110 -9.54 4.74 -11.98
C ILE A 110 -10.98 5.26 -12.17
N HIS A 111 -11.86 4.40 -12.69
CA HIS A 111 -13.30 4.63 -12.83
C HIS A 111 -14.11 3.49 -12.23
#